data_AF-A0A923VWF0-F1
#
_entry.id   AF-A0A923VWF0-F1
#
_cell.length_a   1.000
_cell.length_b   1.000
_cell.length_c   1.000
_cell.angle_alpha   90.00
_cell.angle_beta   90.00
_cell.angle_gamma   90.00
#
_symmetry.space_group_name_H-M   'P 1'
#
loop_
_entity.id
_entity.type
_entity.pdbx_description
1 polymer ?
#
loop_
_entity_poly.entity_id
_entity_poly.type
_entity_poly.pdbx_seq_one_letter_code
_entity_poly.pdbx_strand_id
1 'polypeptide(L)'
;MKSGGFDEVGTFYKLKKLHKHSHLYTNSEIIAFPGRIFEIENILPYQKREMKNFLEGKQCNITTRNFPEAVENIRKKWKLKEGGNQYCFFTTDENDNKIVLICKKN
;
A
#
# COMPACT_ATOMS: atom_id res chain seq x y z
N MET A 1 6.81 9.95 -13.21
CA MET A 1 7.62 10.28 -12.01
C MET A 1 8.97 10.78 -12.50
N LYS A 2 9.28 12.08 -12.32
CA LYS A 2 10.55 12.68 -12.80
C LYS A 2 11.18 13.75 -11.88
N SER A 3 10.58 14.10 -10.74
CA SER A 3 11.17 15.08 -9.81
C SER A 3 11.22 14.51 -8.40
N GLY A 4 12.42 14.38 -7.84
CA GLY A 4 12.71 13.78 -6.53
C GLY A 4 12.25 14.57 -5.31
N GLY A 5 11.19 15.39 -5.40
CA GLY A 5 10.67 16.26 -4.32
C GLY A 5 9.80 15.54 -3.30
N PHE A 6 10.16 14.30 -2.91
CA PHE A 6 9.31 13.49 -2.04
C PHE A 6 9.25 14.00 -0.59
N ASP A 7 10.24 14.75 -0.13
CA ASP A 7 10.23 15.33 1.23
C ASP A 7 9.46 16.66 1.29
N GLU A 8 9.42 17.41 0.18
CA GLU A 8 8.65 18.66 0.06
C GLU A 8 7.13 18.40 0.07
N VAL A 9 6.67 17.31 -0.56
CA VAL A 9 5.25 16.92 -0.56
C VAL A 9 4.76 16.59 0.86
N GLY A 10 5.54 15.86 1.65
CA GLY A 10 5.20 15.56 3.04
C GLY A 10 5.12 16.83 3.89
N THR A 11 6.07 17.74 3.72
CA THR A 11 6.14 19.01 4.47
C THR A 11 5.01 19.97 4.10
N PHE A 12 4.69 20.11 2.81
CA PHE A 12 3.66 21.03 2.33
C PHE A 12 2.24 20.61 2.77
N TYR A 13 1.94 19.31 2.70
CA TYR A 13 0.63 18.77 3.09
C TYR A 13 0.58 18.30 4.56
N LYS A 14 1.66 18.47 5.33
CA LYS A 14 1.82 17.94 6.70
C LYS A 14 1.56 16.43 6.81
N LEU A 15 1.88 15.68 5.76
CA LEU A 15 1.68 14.23 5.71
C LEU A 15 2.94 13.50 6.16
N LYS A 16 2.76 12.45 6.98
CA LYS A 16 3.86 11.57 7.37
C LYS A 16 4.06 10.50 6.30
N LYS A 17 5.32 10.27 5.91
CA LYS A 17 5.67 9.08 5.11
C LYS A 17 5.50 7.84 5.96
N LEU A 18 4.98 6.77 5.37
CA LEU A 18 4.89 5.47 6.04
C LEU A 18 6.28 4.89 6.36
N HIS A 19 7.24 5.14 5.47
CA HIS A 19 8.66 4.84 5.67
C HIS A 19 9.47 5.71 4.69
N LYS A 20 10.74 6.03 5.00
CA LYS A 20 11.59 6.90 4.16
C LYS A 20 11.66 6.49 2.68
N HIS A 21 11.58 5.20 2.40
CA HIS A 21 11.62 4.62 1.05
C HIS A 21 10.24 4.17 0.52
N SER A 22 9.22 4.17 1.37
CA SER A 22 7.84 3.90 0.96
C SER A 22 7.24 5.25 0.57
N HIS A 23 7.16 5.54 -0.73
CA HIS A 23 6.49 6.75 -1.26
C HIS A 23 4.95 6.65 -1.08
N LEU A 24 4.52 6.43 0.16
CA LEU A 24 3.16 6.36 0.66
C LEU A 24 3.09 7.34 1.83
N TYR A 25 2.10 8.21 1.80
CA TYR A 25 1.87 9.21 2.81
C TYR A 25 0.57 8.85 3.53
N THR A 26 0.55 8.97 4.86
CA THR A 26 -0.61 8.63 5.69
C THR A 26 -0.99 9.80 6.57
N ASN A 27 -2.29 9.90 6.86
CA ASN A 27 -2.85 10.84 7.83
C ASN A 27 -4.13 10.25 8.43
N SER A 28 -4.48 10.68 9.64
CA SER A 28 -5.71 10.26 10.31
C SER A 28 -6.95 10.95 9.73
N GLU A 29 -6.79 12.11 9.11
CA GLU A 29 -7.86 12.87 8.47
C GLU A 29 -7.67 12.90 6.95
N ILE A 30 -8.78 12.96 6.21
CA ILE A 30 -8.73 13.11 4.75
C ILE A 30 -8.22 14.51 4.42
N ILE A 31 -7.11 14.58 3.70
CA ILE A 31 -6.54 15.83 3.19
C ILE A 31 -6.71 15.84 1.67
N ALA A 32 -7.20 16.96 1.14
CA ALA A 32 -7.25 17.18 -0.30
C ALA A 32 -5.82 17.09 -0.88
N PHE A 33 -5.60 16.09 -1.73
CA PHE A 33 -4.27 15.77 -2.26
C PHE A 33 -4.34 15.66 -3.78
N PRO A 34 -3.41 16.28 -4.54
CA PRO A 34 -3.35 16.15 -5.99
C PRO A 34 -2.79 14.78 -6.38
N GLY A 35 -3.60 13.75 -6.23
CA GLY A 35 -3.24 12.36 -6.47
C GLY A 35 -4.38 11.40 -6.12
N ARG A 36 -4.03 10.12 -5.93
CA ARG A 36 -5.01 9.10 -5.51
C ARG A 36 -5.03 9.03 -3.99
N ILE A 37 -6.22 9.17 -3.42
CA ILE A 37 -6.50 9.00 -1.99
C ILE A 37 -7.19 7.67 -1.80
N PHE A 38 -6.81 6.95 -0.74
CA PHE A 38 -7.38 5.67 -0.38
C PHE A 38 -7.66 5.65 1.12
N GLU A 39 -8.78 5.06 1.50
CA GLU A 39 -9.10 4.75 2.89
C GLU A 39 -8.52 3.37 3.25
N ILE A 40 -7.79 3.29 4.38
CA ILE A 40 -7.26 2.02 4.88
C ILE A 40 -8.37 1.32 5.68
N GLU A 41 -8.84 0.18 5.17
CA GLU A 41 -9.82 -0.66 5.85
C GLU A 41 -9.16 -1.69 6.79
N ASN A 42 -7.95 -2.15 6.44
CA ASN A 42 -7.23 -3.12 7.27
C ASN A 42 -5.71 -3.07 7.04
N ILE A 43 -4.95 -3.44 8.05
CA ILE A 43 -3.48 -3.56 8.02
C ILE A 43 -3.10 -4.97 8.44
N LEU A 44 -2.42 -5.69 7.56
CA LEU A 44 -2.03 -7.08 7.80
C LEU A 44 -0.50 -7.21 7.81
N PRO A 45 0.09 -7.99 8.72
CA PRO A 45 1.46 -8.44 8.53
C PRO A 45 1.53 -9.39 7.33
N TYR A 46 2.58 -9.29 6.51
CA TYR A 46 2.79 -10.16 5.36
C TYR A 46 3.25 -11.55 5.80
N GLN A 47 2.32 -12.31 6.37
CA GLN A 47 2.54 -13.66 6.89
C GLN A 47 1.59 -14.64 6.21
N LYS A 48 2.03 -15.89 6.06
CA LYS A 48 1.29 -16.91 5.30
C LYS A 48 -0.14 -17.13 5.81
N ARG A 49 -0.35 -17.08 7.13
CA ARG A 49 -1.68 -17.25 7.74
C ARG A 49 -2.62 -16.11 7.33
N GLU A 50 -2.19 -14.87 7.53
CA GLU A 50 -3.00 -13.68 7.20
C GLU A 50 -3.31 -13.60 5.70
N MET A 51 -2.31 -13.87 4.85
CA MET A 51 -2.51 -13.86 3.40
C MET A 51 -3.54 -14.89 2.95
N LYS A 52 -3.52 -16.11 3.52
CA LYS A 52 -4.53 -17.14 3.23
C LYS A 52 -5.92 -16.72 3.68
N ASN A 53 -6.04 -16.17 4.88
CA ASN A 53 -7.32 -15.81 5.46
C ASN A 53 -7.97 -14.61 4.76
N PHE A 54 -7.17 -13.60 4.41
CA PHE A 54 -7.69 -12.32 3.95
C PHE A 54 -7.61 -12.10 2.45
N LEU A 55 -6.70 -12.76 1.73
CA LEU A 55 -6.41 -12.39 0.33
C LEU A 55 -6.38 -13.56 -0.65
N GLU A 56 -6.01 -14.79 -0.27
CA GLU A 56 -5.86 -15.89 -1.23
C GLU A 56 -7.11 -16.06 -2.12
N GLY A 57 -6.90 -16.08 -3.43
CA GLY A 57 -7.97 -16.25 -4.43
C GLY A 57 -8.87 -15.02 -4.65
N LYS A 58 -8.67 -13.92 -3.92
CA LYS A 58 -9.47 -12.70 -4.08
C LYS A 58 -9.07 -11.89 -5.32
N GLN A 59 -9.95 -10.95 -5.68
CA GLN A 59 -9.70 -9.97 -6.73
C GLN A 59 -9.34 -8.62 -6.12
N CYS A 60 -8.17 -8.09 -6.46
CA CYS A 60 -7.76 -6.76 -6.04
C CYS A 60 -6.71 -6.13 -6.98
N ASN A 61 -6.66 -4.80 -6.93
CA ASN A 61 -5.59 -4.02 -7.52
C ASN A 61 -4.38 -4.05 -6.59
N ILE A 62 -3.19 -4.38 -7.10
CA ILE A 62 -1.99 -4.53 -6.26
C ILE A 62 -0.97 -3.47 -6.63
N THR A 63 -0.35 -2.87 -5.62
CA THR A 63 0.80 -1.99 -5.79
C THR A 63 1.87 -2.33 -4.75
N THR A 64 3.13 -2.43 -5.18
CA THR A 64 4.27 -2.61 -4.27
C THR A 64 5.03 -1.28 -4.11
N ARG A 65 5.46 -0.97 -2.89
CA ARG A 65 6.34 0.17 -2.57
C ARG A 65 7.31 -0.26 -1.49
N ASN A 66 8.62 -0.16 -1.73
CA ASN A 66 9.63 -0.64 -0.79
C ASN A 66 9.32 -2.07 -0.29
N PHE A 67 9.15 -3.01 -1.23
CA PHE A 67 8.76 -4.38 -0.95
C PHE A 67 9.59 -5.35 -1.80
N PRO A 68 10.01 -6.51 -1.28
CA PRO A 68 10.98 -7.38 -1.96
C PRO A 68 10.39 -8.18 -3.12
N GLU A 69 9.08 -8.41 -3.15
CA GLU A 69 8.41 -9.17 -4.20
C GLU A 69 7.74 -8.24 -5.23
N ALA A 70 7.90 -8.55 -6.52
CA ALA A 70 7.17 -7.87 -7.59
C ALA A 70 5.68 -8.27 -7.60
N VAL A 71 4.83 -7.39 -8.15
CA VAL A 71 3.37 -7.59 -8.22
C VAL A 71 3.00 -8.93 -8.85
N GLU A 72 3.65 -9.31 -9.95
CA GLU A 72 3.35 -10.56 -10.66
C GLU A 72 3.60 -11.80 -9.79
N ASN A 73 4.69 -11.81 -9.02
CA ASN A 73 5.02 -12.91 -8.11
C ASN A 73 4.00 -13.01 -6.98
N ILE A 74 3.58 -11.88 -6.41
CA ILE A 74 2.55 -11.82 -5.38
C ILE A 74 1.22 -12.36 -5.93
N ARG A 75 0.81 -11.95 -7.14
CA ARG A 75 -0.41 -12.44 -7.79
C ARG A 75 -0.38 -13.95 -7.96
N LYS A 76 0.71 -14.50 -8.51
CA LYS A 76 0.86 -15.94 -8.72
C LYS A 76 0.84 -16.71 -7.40
N LYS A 77 1.62 -16.27 -6.41
CA LYS A 77 1.76 -16.92 -5.10
C LYS A 77 0.45 -17.03 -4.32
N TRP A 78 -0.37 -15.98 -4.37
CA TRP A 78 -1.61 -15.89 -3.62
C TRP A 78 -2.87 -16.04 -4.49
N LYS A 79 -2.70 -16.43 -5.77
CA LYS A 79 -3.78 -16.63 -6.75
C LYS A 79 -4.71 -15.41 -6.86
N LEU A 80 -4.12 -14.21 -6.81
CA LEU A 80 -4.89 -12.96 -6.80
C LEU A 80 -5.29 -12.56 -8.22
N LYS A 81 -6.59 -12.32 -8.41
CA LYS A 81 -7.12 -11.80 -9.67
C LYS A 81 -6.94 -10.29 -9.74
N GLU A 82 -6.78 -9.77 -10.94
CA GLU A 82 -6.65 -8.34 -11.19
C GLU A 82 -8.01 -7.62 -11.24
N GLY A 83 -8.02 -6.34 -10.84
CA GLY A 83 -9.19 -5.47 -10.88
C GLY A 83 -9.99 -5.44 -9.58
N GLY A 84 -11.26 -5.04 -9.69
CA GLY A 84 -12.17 -4.86 -8.56
C GLY A 84 -12.01 -3.52 -7.85
N ASN A 85 -12.74 -3.36 -6.74
CA ASN A 85 -12.81 -2.11 -5.98
C ASN A 85 -11.82 -2.07 -4.80
N GLN A 86 -11.20 -3.21 -4.48
CA GLN A 86 -10.22 -3.31 -3.40
C GLN A 86 -8.81 -3.04 -3.93
N TYR A 87 -8.05 -2.26 -3.19
CA TYR A 87 -6.66 -1.93 -3.45
C TYR A 87 -5.79 -2.49 -2.33
N CYS A 88 -4.72 -3.19 -2.69
CA CYS A 88 -3.77 -3.74 -1.74
C CYS A 88 -2.38 -3.15 -1.99
N PHE A 89 -1.85 -2.46 -0.97
CA PHE A 89 -0.49 -1.92 -1.00
C PHE A 89 0.43 -2.81 -0.17
N PHE A 90 1.37 -3.45 -0.85
CA PHE A 90 2.43 -4.25 -0.22
C PHE A 90 3.62 -3.33 0.04
N THR A 91 3.96 -3.15 1.31
CA THR A 91 4.94 -2.14 1.72
C THR A 91 5.70 -2.56 2.97
N THR A 92 6.72 -1.80 3.29
CA THR A 92 7.42 -1.88 4.58
C THR A 92 6.99 -0.71 5.46
N ASP A 93 6.73 -0.98 6.74
CA ASP A 93 6.39 0.01 7.76
C ASP A 93 7.65 0.70 8.34
N GLU A 94 7.46 1.58 9.32
CA GLU A 94 8.55 2.31 9.98
C GLU A 94 9.49 1.43 10.82
N ASN A 95 9.05 0.22 11.18
CA ASN A 95 9.80 -0.77 11.96
C ASN A 95 10.42 -1.85 11.07
N ASP A 96 10.53 -1.60 9.76
CA ASP A 96 11.03 -2.53 8.74
C ASP A 96 10.20 -3.82 8.54
N ASN A 97 8.98 -3.89 9.10
CA ASN A 97 8.09 -5.03 8.91
C ASN A 97 7.42 -4.98 7.54
N LYS A 98 7.28 -6.15 6.92
CA LYS A 98 6.51 -6.33 5.68
C LYS A 98 5.03 -6.39 6.01
N ILE A 99 4.25 -5.47 5.47
CA ILE A 99 2.82 -5.36 5.70
C ILE A 99 2.03 -5.23 4.39
N VAL A 100 0.71 -5.44 4.49
CA VAL A 100 -0.26 -5.23 3.43
C VAL A 100 -1.34 -4.28 3.94
N LEU A 101 -1.49 -3.14 3.28
CA LEU A 101 -2.61 -2.24 3.51
C LEU A 101 -3.74 -2.63 2.57
N ILE A 102 -4.90 -3.00 3.13
CA ILE A 102 -6.12 -3.21 2.37
C ILE A 102 -6.90 -1.91 2.40
N CYS A 103 -7.22 -1.41 1.21
CA CYS A 103 -7.80 -0.10 1.03
C CYS A 103 -8.97 -0.11 0.04
N LYS A 104 -9.83 0.90 0.19
CA LYS A 104 -10.80 1.31 -0.83
C LYS A 104 -10.41 2.65 -1.41
N LYS A 105 -10.78 2.85 -2.67
CA LYS A 105 -10.63 4.15 -3.33
C LYS A 105 -11.83 5.00 -2.96
N ASN A 106 -11.58 6.17 -2.38
CA ASN A 106 -12.60 7.20 -2.15
C ASN A 106 -12.97 7.91 -3.45
#